data_AF-A0A2C9CX06-F1
#
_entry.id   AF-A0A2C9CX06-F1
#
_cell.length_a   1.000
_cell.length_b   1.000
_cell.length_c   1.000
_cell.angle_alpha   90.00
_cell.angle_beta   90.00
_cell.angle_gamma   90.00
#
_symmetry.space_group_name_H-M   'P 1'
#
loop_
_entity.id
_entity.type
_entity.pdbx_description
1 polymer ?
#
loop_
_entity_poly.entity_id
_entity_poly.type
_entity_poly.pdbx_seq_one_letter_code
_entity_poly.pdbx_strand_id
1 'polypeptide(L)'
;MQEITPTRVDLSGGPQPEDAQGRLWTLSRVRVWQIVKGIMIKAGIPNAPHRSPKGLRHGFGINATVNGIPLHMLQKWMGHAQLSTTAIYADAVGKEEQDIAARMWG
;
A
#
# COMPACT_ATOMS: atom_id res chain seq x y z
N MET A 1 -20.52 -34.69 -2.41
CA MET A 1 -19.64 -33.86 -3.26
C MET A 1 -20.18 -32.45 -3.17
N GLN A 2 -19.62 -31.57 -2.34
CA GLN A 2 -20.09 -30.18 -2.26
C GLN A 2 -19.29 -29.36 -3.28
N GLU A 3 -19.99 -28.79 -4.24
CA GLU A 3 -19.44 -27.92 -5.28
C GLU A 3 -18.92 -26.64 -4.63
N ILE A 4 -17.62 -26.38 -4.78
CA ILE A 4 -17.00 -25.13 -4.34
C ILE A 4 -17.24 -24.12 -5.46
N THR A 5 -18.36 -23.41 -5.43
CA THR A 5 -18.62 -22.27 -6.33
C THR A 5 -17.50 -21.23 -6.11
N PRO A 6 -16.84 -20.73 -7.16
CA PRO A 6 -15.80 -19.73 -7.00
C PRO A 6 -16.47 -18.41 -6.61
N THR A 7 -16.44 -18.07 -5.32
CA THR A 7 -16.94 -16.79 -4.82
C THR A 7 -16.25 -15.66 -5.57
N ARG A 8 -17.01 -14.96 -6.41
CA ARG A 8 -16.59 -13.73 -7.09
C ARG A 8 -16.16 -12.75 -6.00
N VAL A 9 -14.86 -12.43 -5.96
CA VAL A 9 -14.33 -11.49 -4.97
C VAL A 9 -14.89 -10.12 -5.29
N ASP A 10 -15.86 -9.67 -4.49
CA ASP A 10 -16.35 -8.32 -4.53
C ASP A 10 -15.25 -7.38 -4.01
N LEU A 11 -14.70 -6.57 -4.91
CA LEU A 11 -13.66 -5.58 -4.63
C LEU A 11 -14.23 -4.19 -4.30
N SER A 12 -15.57 -4.05 -4.17
CA SER A 12 -16.23 -2.78 -3.87
C SER A 12 -16.04 -2.27 -2.42
N GLY A 13 -15.46 -3.10 -1.55
CA GLY A 13 -14.53 -2.66 -0.51
C GLY A 13 -15.04 -1.77 0.62
N GLY A 14 -16.34 -1.76 0.93
CA GLY A 14 -16.83 -1.27 2.24
C GLY A 14 -16.59 -2.30 3.35
N PRO A 15 -16.56 -1.91 4.64
CA PRO A 15 -16.66 -2.87 5.74
C PRO A 15 -17.92 -3.71 5.52
N GLN A 16 -17.76 -5.01 5.30
CA GLN A 16 -18.89 -5.94 5.24
C GLN A 16 -19.42 -6.10 6.68
N PRO A 17 -20.74 -6.32 6.87
CA PRO A 17 -21.23 -6.78 8.16
C PRO A 17 -20.37 -7.98 8.58
N GLU A 18 -19.97 -7.97 9.85
CA GLU A 18 -19.13 -9.00 10.43
C GLU A 18 -19.64 -10.38 10.03
N ASP A 19 -18.76 -11.22 9.47
CA ASP A 19 -19.21 -12.54 9.05
C ASP A 19 -19.67 -13.36 10.28
N ALA A 20 -20.22 -14.56 10.07
CA ALA A 20 -20.71 -15.41 11.16
C ALA A 20 -19.63 -15.76 12.22
N GLN A 21 -18.39 -15.32 12.04
CA GLN A 21 -17.27 -15.46 12.98
C GLN A 21 -16.68 -14.11 13.42
N GLY A 22 -17.38 -12.99 13.22
CA GLY A 22 -16.96 -11.67 13.69
C GLY A 22 -15.83 -11.04 12.86
N ARG A 23 -15.52 -11.55 11.66
CA ARG A 23 -14.42 -11.00 10.86
C ARG A 23 -14.90 -9.82 10.02
N LEU A 24 -14.12 -8.75 10.06
CA LEU A 24 -14.30 -7.57 9.21
C LEU A 24 -14.13 -7.87 7.72
N TRP A 25 -13.34 -8.89 7.38
CA TRP A 25 -13.10 -9.33 6.00
C TRP A 25 -13.12 -10.86 5.89
N THR A 26 -13.76 -11.36 4.84
CA THR A 26 -13.79 -12.78 4.47
C THR A 26 -12.54 -13.22 3.69
N LEU A 27 -11.68 -12.27 3.29
CA LEU A 27 -10.46 -12.53 2.54
C LEU A 27 -9.30 -12.87 3.48
N SER A 28 -8.64 -14.00 3.21
CA SER A 28 -7.40 -14.34 3.90
C SER A 28 -6.21 -13.49 3.40
N ARG A 29 -5.22 -13.29 4.27
CA ARG A 29 -3.96 -12.61 3.92
C ARG A 29 -3.30 -13.21 2.68
N VAL A 30 -3.32 -14.53 2.56
CA VAL A 30 -2.74 -15.26 1.42
C VAL A 30 -3.50 -14.94 0.14
N ARG A 31 -4.84 -14.87 0.20
CA ARG A 31 -5.65 -14.54 -0.96
C ARG A 31 -5.39 -13.11 -1.45
N VAL A 32 -5.29 -12.15 -0.54
CA VAL A 32 -4.92 -10.76 -0.87
C VAL A 32 -3.55 -10.72 -1.56
N TRP A 33 -2.57 -11.47 -1.05
CA TRP A 33 -1.24 -11.54 -1.66
C TRP A 33 -1.27 -12.09 -3.10
N GLN A 34 -2.07 -13.12 -3.37
CA GLN A 34 -2.26 -13.66 -4.71
C GLN A 34 -2.93 -12.65 -5.65
N ILE A 35 -3.97 -11.95 -5.17
CA ILE A 35 -4.66 -10.91 -5.95
C ILE A 35 -3.69 -9.82 -6.34
N VAL A 36 -2.93 -9.27 -5.39
CA VAL A 36 -1.94 -8.21 -5.65
C VAL A 36 -0.92 -8.67 -6.68
N LYS A 37 -0.35 -9.87 -6.52
CA LYS A 37 0.59 -10.42 -7.50
C LYS A 37 -0.03 -10.57 -8.90
N GLY A 38 -1.26 -11.06 -8.97
CA GLY A 38 -2.00 -11.20 -10.23
C GLY A 38 -2.22 -9.86 -10.93
N ILE A 39 -2.58 -8.82 -10.17
CA ILE A 39 -2.73 -7.45 -10.70
C ILE A 39 -1.39 -6.91 -11.19
N MET A 40 -0.30 -7.09 -10.45
CA MET A 40 1.03 -6.63 -10.87
C MET A 40 1.49 -7.31 -12.18
N ILE A 41 1.17 -8.58 -12.39
CA ILE A 41 1.45 -9.26 -13.65
C ILE A 41 0.62 -8.63 -14.79
N LYS A 42 -0.68 -8.43 -14.57
CA LYS A 42 -1.57 -7.79 -15.55
C LYS A 42 -1.17 -6.35 -15.89
N ALA A 43 -0.57 -5.65 -14.93
CA ALA A 43 -0.05 -4.29 -15.10
C ALA A 43 1.31 -4.25 -15.84
N GLY A 44 1.83 -5.37 -16.34
CA GLY A 44 3.08 -5.39 -17.12
C GLY A 44 4.36 -5.28 -16.28
N ILE A 45 4.29 -5.50 -14.96
CA ILE A 45 5.45 -5.49 -14.05
C ILE A 45 5.76 -6.88 -13.46
N PRO A 46 5.87 -7.94 -14.28
CA PRO A 46 6.02 -9.31 -13.78
C PRO A 46 7.33 -9.54 -13.04
N ASN A 47 8.40 -8.78 -13.32
CA ASN A 47 9.73 -8.99 -12.74
C ASN A 47 10.10 -7.98 -11.65
N ALA A 48 9.12 -7.23 -11.12
CA ALA A 48 9.40 -6.27 -10.06
C ALA A 48 10.04 -6.98 -8.83
N PRO A 49 11.19 -6.47 -8.32
CA PRO A 49 11.94 -7.11 -7.23
C PRO A 49 11.11 -7.24 -5.94
N HIS A 50 10.10 -6.38 -5.77
CA HIS A 50 9.20 -6.39 -4.62
C HIS A 50 7.74 -6.67 -5.00
N ARG A 51 7.49 -7.61 -5.92
CA ARG A 51 6.13 -8.03 -6.34
C ARG A 51 5.32 -8.64 -5.17
N SER A 52 4.80 -7.79 -4.31
CA SER A 52 4.16 -8.15 -3.05
C SER A 52 3.33 -6.97 -2.52
N PRO A 53 2.34 -7.21 -1.65
CA PRO A 53 1.60 -6.15 -0.97
C PRO A 53 2.50 -5.17 -0.19
N LYS A 54 3.57 -5.67 0.45
CA LYS A 54 4.54 -4.83 1.16
C LYS A 54 5.30 -3.91 0.21
N GLY A 55 5.77 -4.46 -0.92
CA GLY A 55 6.45 -3.67 -1.95
C GLY A 55 5.56 -2.62 -2.58
N LEU A 56 4.28 -2.94 -2.81
CA LEU A 56 3.30 -1.97 -3.31
C LEU A 56 3.09 -0.82 -2.31
N ARG A 57 2.94 -1.14 -1.02
CA ARG A 57 2.84 -0.13 0.05
C ARG A 57 4.10 0.73 0.16
N HIS A 58 5.27 0.14 -0.05
CA HIS A 58 6.54 0.85 -0.05
C HIS A 58 6.64 1.82 -1.24
N GLY A 59 6.31 1.35 -2.46
CA GLY A 59 6.29 2.21 -3.65
C GLY A 59 5.30 3.38 -3.53
N PHE A 60 4.15 3.16 -2.89
CA PHE A 60 3.20 4.25 -2.58
C PHE A 60 3.82 5.31 -1.67
N GLY A 61 4.51 4.91 -0.60
CA GLY A 61 5.19 5.83 0.31
C GLY A 61 6.27 6.65 -0.39
N ILE A 62 7.15 5.99 -1.15
CA ILE A 62 8.19 6.67 -1.94
C ILE A 62 7.56 7.64 -2.95
N ASN A 63 6.55 7.20 -3.71
CA ASN A 63 5.91 8.06 -4.70
C ASN A 63 5.21 9.27 -4.05
N ALA A 64 4.55 9.10 -2.91
CA ALA A 64 3.93 10.22 -2.20
C ALA A 64 4.99 11.23 -1.72
N THR A 65 6.10 10.76 -1.16
CA THR A 65 7.22 11.63 -0.76
C THR A 65 7.80 12.37 -1.95
N VAL A 66 8.15 11.68 -3.04
CA VAL A 66 8.72 12.29 -4.26
C VAL A 66 7.79 13.35 -4.88
N ASN A 67 6.48 13.23 -4.70
CA ASN A 67 5.50 14.23 -5.16
C ASN A 67 5.27 15.36 -4.15
N GLY A 68 6.08 15.47 -3.08
CA GLY A 68 6.01 16.54 -2.09
C GLY A 68 4.84 16.44 -1.13
N ILE A 69 4.24 15.26 -0.94
CA ILE A 69 3.15 15.08 0.03
C ILE A 69 3.73 15.20 1.45
N PRO A 70 3.17 16.07 2.30
CA PRO A 70 3.62 16.22 3.68
C PRO A 70 3.57 14.88 4.46
N LEU A 71 4.63 14.56 5.20
CA LEU A 71 4.78 13.28 5.90
C LEU A 71 3.65 12.98 6.89
N HIS A 72 3.05 14.00 7.50
CA HIS A 72 1.92 13.83 8.42
C HIS A 72 0.65 13.34 7.68
N MET A 73 0.43 13.78 6.44
CA MET A 73 -0.68 13.29 5.60
C MET A 73 -0.42 11.85 5.16
N LEU A 74 0.81 11.57 4.73
CA LEU A 74 1.23 10.23 4.35
C LEU A 74 1.10 9.25 5.52
N GLN A 75 1.51 9.64 6.73
CA GLN A 75 1.34 8.84 7.95
C GLN A 75 -0.14 8.50 8.20
N LYS A 76 -1.03 9.49 8.07
CA LYS A 76 -2.49 9.30 8.24
C LYS A 76 -3.06 8.33 7.21
N TRP A 77 -2.67 8.45 5.94
CA TRP A 77 -3.13 7.55 4.87
C TRP A 77 -2.62 6.12 5.03
N MET A 78 -1.40 5.95 5.55
CA MET A 78 -0.84 4.62 5.80
C MET A 78 -1.32 4.01 7.13
N GLY A 79 -1.96 4.79 8.01
CA GLY A 79 -2.40 4.34 9.32
C GLY A 79 -1.23 3.93 10.23
N HIS A 80 -0.08 4.59 10.10
CA HIS A 80 1.08 4.32 10.97
C HIS A 80 0.86 4.96 12.34
N ALA A 81 0.92 4.14 13.40
CA ALA A 81 0.82 4.60 14.78
C ALA A 81 2.02 5.47 15.22
N GLN A 82 3.17 5.36 14.54
CA GLN A 82 4.38 6.13 14.83
C GLN A 82 4.93 6.76 13.54
N LEU A 83 5.33 8.04 13.63
CA LEU A 83 5.90 8.79 12.52
C LEU A 83 7.26 8.23 12.05
N SER A 84 7.97 7.51 12.93
CA SER A 84 9.24 6.83 12.65
C SER A 84 9.16 5.82 11.49
N THR A 85 8.01 5.17 11.26
CA THR A 85 7.82 4.24 10.14
C THR A 85 7.61 4.95 8.80
N THR A 86 7.20 6.22 8.85
CA THR A 86 7.02 7.08 7.67
C THR A 86 8.29 7.87 7.35
N ALA A 87 9.09 8.24 8.37
CA ALA A 87 10.35 8.96 8.21
C ALA A 87 11.37 8.21 7.32
N ILE A 88 11.34 6.87 7.32
CA ILE A 88 12.18 6.03 6.44
C ILE A 88 11.96 6.35 4.95
N TYR A 89 10.77 6.83 4.55
CA TYR A 89 10.53 7.25 3.16
C TYR A 89 11.16 8.60 2.82
N ALA A 90 11.37 9.47 3.80
CA ALA A 90 12.05 10.75 3.60
C ALA A 90 13.56 10.55 3.45
N ASP A 91 14.16 9.68 4.28
CA ASP A 91 15.61 9.36 4.21
C ASP A 91 16.01 8.66 2.90
N ALA A 92 15.06 7.98 2.24
CA ALA A 92 15.29 7.36 0.94
C ALA A 92 15.40 8.37 -0.22
N VAL A 93 15.04 9.64 0.00
CA VAL A 93 15.04 10.71 -1.00
C VAL A 93 16.14 11.72 -0.69
N GLY A 94 17.41 11.31 -0.84
CA GLY A 94 18.57 12.19 -0.63
C GLY A 94 18.69 13.39 -1.59
N LYS A 95 17.74 13.60 -2.50
CA LYS A 95 17.72 14.72 -3.46
C LYS A 95 16.82 15.88 -3.01
N GLU A 96 15.95 15.67 -2.02
CA GLU A 96 14.99 16.69 -1.54
C GLU A 96 15.54 17.67 -0.51
N GLU A 97 16.63 17.35 0.22
CA GLU A 97 17.25 18.34 1.13
C GLU A 97 17.67 19.60 0.36
N GLN A 98 18.20 19.43 -0.86
CA GLN A 98 18.60 20.53 -1.72
C GLN A 98 17.40 21.33 -2.25
N ASP A 99 16.31 20.66 -2.63
CA ASP A 99 15.10 21.32 -3.16
C ASP A 99 14.31 22.04 -2.05
N ILE A 100 14.26 21.50 -0.83
CA ILE A 100 13.66 22.14 0.34
C ILE A 100 14.52 23.32 0.80
N ALA A 101 15.85 23.17 0.85
CA ALA A 101 16.78 24.27 1.16
C ALA A 101 16.68 25.41 0.13
N ALA A 102 16.58 25.08 -1.16
CA ALA A 102 16.40 26.05 -2.23
C ALA A 102 15.08 26.83 -2.12
N ARG A 103 14.00 26.19 -1.65
CA ARG A 103 12.70 26.85 -1.42
C ARG A 103 12.64 27.67 -0.13
N MET A 104 13.44 27.36 0.89
CA MET A 104 13.49 28.14 2.13
C MET A 104 14.31 29.42 2.01
N TRP A 105 15.24 29.48 1.06
CA TRP A 105 16.15 30.62 0.88
C TRP A 105 15.94 31.40 -0.42
N GLY A 106 14.87 31.09 -1.17
CA GLY A 106 14.44 31.78 -2.39
C GLY A 106 13.31 32.75 -2.14
#